data_AF-A0A968IGV1-F1
#
_entry.id   AF-A0A968IGV1-F1
#
_cell.length_a   1.000
_cell.length_b   1.000
_cell.length_c   1.000
_cell.angle_alpha   90.00
_cell.angle_beta   90.00
_cell.angle_gamma   90.00
#
_symmetry.space_group_name_H-M   'P 1'
#
loop_
_entity.id
_entity.type
_entity.pdbx_description
1 polymer ?
#
loop_
_entity_poly.entity_id
_entity_poly.type
_entity_poly.pdbx_seq_one_letter_code
_entity_poly.pdbx_strand_id
1 'polypeptide(L)'
;MTNALLPKDSWLPDCSIFFQWGEEAIWPHFVDRLMLLETAIATKKSSGDYYHHDRRKRALQILCTFPQPPATLIPQLWEVALGGSKADNLMAQRAIEKLPNSRVEIVKVLSDRDASKRIVAAQWLAKLGETSSTSELKSLLKQEKNETVRDAWMRSLEKLGASVDEFLDLDNLLNQAQAGLKKGIPSALDWFPCDRLPVVHWQDSGEVIEPQIIIWFVVQTHKQKNAEPSPMLRRYLSYAKKSDCAALGQFILETWIWARYSADVYPRASRSTGQTQRRSSMATDPKNS
;
A
#
# COMPACT_ATOMS: atom_id res chain seq x y z
N MET A 1 -41.85 16.92 -8.78
CA MET A 1 -41.50 15.52 -8.48
C MET A 1 -41.80 15.30 -7.01
N THR A 2 -42.74 14.41 -6.73
CA THR A 2 -43.30 14.15 -5.41
C THR A 2 -42.21 13.67 -4.44
N ASN A 3 -42.00 14.42 -3.37
CA ASN A 3 -41.21 14.05 -2.20
C ASN A 3 -41.85 12.83 -1.54
N ALA A 4 -41.59 11.63 -2.06
CA ALA A 4 -41.84 10.41 -1.32
C ALA A 4 -40.80 10.34 -0.19
N LEU A 5 -41.16 10.92 0.95
CA LEU A 5 -40.37 10.81 2.18
C LEU A 5 -40.25 9.33 2.53
N LEU A 6 -39.04 8.80 2.35
CA LEU A 6 -38.70 7.44 2.74
C LEU A 6 -39.02 7.18 4.21
N PRO A 7 -39.35 5.94 4.58
CA PRO A 7 -39.37 5.53 5.98
C PRO A 7 -38.04 5.93 6.63
N LYS A 8 -38.09 6.51 7.84
CA LYS A 8 -36.91 7.05 8.54
C LYS A 8 -35.76 6.03 8.69
N ASP A 9 -36.10 4.74 8.66
CA ASP A 9 -35.19 3.64 8.99
C ASP A 9 -34.79 2.77 7.79
N SER A 10 -35.03 3.22 6.55
CA SER A 10 -34.80 2.40 5.36
C SER A 10 -33.79 3.02 4.37
N TRP A 11 -32.79 2.22 4.00
CA TRP A 11 -31.95 2.46 2.83
C TRP A 11 -32.78 2.24 1.56
N LEU A 12 -32.71 3.17 0.60
CA LEU A 12 -33.25 2.89 -0.75
C LEU A 12 -32.58 1.64 -1.34
N PRO A 13 -33.33 0.76 -2.05
CA PRO A 13 -32.74 -0.31 -2.85
C PRO A 13 -31.69 0.23 -3.85
N ASP A 14 -31.90 1.45 -4.34
CA ASP A 14 -30.91 2.21 -5.10
C ASP A 14 -30.80 3.65 -4.58
N CYS A 15 -29.77 3.94 -3.80
CA CYS A 15 -29.51 5.29 -3.32
C CYS A 15 -28.88 6.21 -4.40
N SER A 16 -28.87 5.79 -5.68
CA SER A 16 -28.23 6.54 -6.78
C SER A 16 -28.99 7.82 -7.05
N ILE A 17 -30.31 7.78 -6.81
CA ILE A 17 -31.22 8.90 -6.99
C ILE A 17 -30.82 10.12 -6.17
N PHE A 18 -30.22 9.94 -4.99
CA PHE A 18 -29.75 11.06 -4.17
C PHE A 18 -28.60 11.83 -4.84
N PHE A 19 -27.74 11.13 -5.58
CA PHE A 19 -26.61 11.77 -6.28
C PHE A 19 -27.05 12.53 -7.53
N GLN A 20 -28.33 12.43 -7.92
CA GLN A 20 -28.93 13.27 -8.97
C GLN A 20 -29.41 14.63 -8.43
N TRP A 21 -29.48 14.81 -7.10
CA TRP A 21 -30.00 16.02 -6.46
C TRP A 21 -28.95 17.13 -6.28
N GLY A 22 -27.67 16.84 -6.59
CA GLY A 22 -26.54 17.72 -6.29
C GLY A 22 -26.06 17.60 -4.84
N GLU A 23 -24.75 17.80 -4.61
CA GLU A 23 -24.13 17.51 -3.30
C GLU A 23 -24.73 18.32 -2.14
N GLU A 24 -25.15 19.57 -2.38
CA GLU A 24 -25.73 20.45 -1.36
C GLU A 24 -27.10 19.97 -0.83
N ALA A 25 -27.84 19.21 -1.63
CA ALA A 25 -29.15 18.69 -1.24
C ALA A 25 -29.09 17.33 -0.53
N ILE A 26 -27.93 16.66 -0.54
CA ILE A 26 -27.77 15.30 -0.01
C ILE A 26 -27.62 15.33 1.51
N TRP A 27 -26.63 16.06 2.03
CA TRP A 27 -26.34 16.03 3.47
C TRP A 27 -27.51 16.48 4.37
N PRO A 28 -28.34 17.49 4.03
CA PRO A 28 -29.47 17.89 4.89
C PRO A 28 -30.51 16.79 5.04
N HIS A 29 -30.61 15.88 4.08
CA HIS A 29 -31.52 14.74 4.16
C HIS A 29 -31.06 13.67 5.16
N PHE A 30 -29.75 13.57 5.38
CA PHE A 30 -29.14 12.52 6.21
C PHE A 30 -28.75 13.01 7.61
N VAL A 31 -28.77 14.33 7.88
CA VAL A 31 -28.43 14.87 9.20
C VAL A 31 -29.33 14.33 10.31
N ASP A 32 -30.61 14.09 10.02
CA ASP A 32 -31.56 13.50 10.96
C ASP A 32 -31.59 11.96 10.91
N ARG A 33 -30.69 11.34 10.13
CA ARG A 33 -30.67 9.89 9.84
C ARG A 33 -29.28 9.28 9.94
N LEU A 34 -28.49 9.76 10.89
CA LEU A 34 -27.10 9.33 11.10
C LEU A 34 -26.98 7.82 11.38
N MET A 35 -27.98 7.21 12.04
CA MET A 35 -28.01 5.77 12.31
C MET A 35 -27.92 4.91 11.04
N LEU A 36 -28.50 5.39 9.92
CA LEU A 36 -28.39 4.69 8.64
C LEU A 36 -26.94 4.67 8.17
N LEU A 37 -26.27 5.83 8.24
CA LEU A 37 -24.87 5.98 7.86
C LEU A 37 -23.96 5.13 8.76
N GLU A 38 -24.13 5.22 10.08
CA GLU A 38 -23.39 4.44 11.09
C GLU A 38 -23.42 2.94 10.78
N THR A 39 -24.62 2.41 10.55
CA THR A 39 -24.84 1.00 10.25
C THR A 39 -24.17 0.59 8.94
N ALA A 40 -24.22 1.44 7.92
CA ALA A 40 -23.62 1.14 6.62
C ALA A 40 -22.08 1.22 6.62
N ILE A 41 -21.49 2.13 7.41
CA ILE A 41 -20.03 2.22 7.54
C ILE A 41 -19.47 1.27 8.61
N ALA A 42 -20.30 0.42 9.22
CA ALA A 42 -19.82 -0.66 10.08
C ALA A 42 -18.95 -1.65 9.29
N THR A 43 -17.85 -2.08 9.92
CA THR A 43 -16.89 -3.03 9.32
C THR A 43 -17.43 -4.45 9.23
N LYS A 44 -18.39 -4.81 10.11
CA LYS A 44 -19.01 -6.13 10.12
C LYS A 44 -20.24 -6.14 9.22
N LYS A 45 -20.23 -7.03 8.21
CA LYS A 45 -21.45 -7.35 7.46
C LYS A 45 -22.36 -8.25 8.31
N SER A 46 -23.66 -8.00 8.25
CA SER A 46 -24.64 -8.96 8.75
C SER A 46 -24.66 -10.20 7.85
N SER A 47 -24.97 -11.37 8.42
CA SER A 47 -25.15 -12.59 7.62
C SER A 47 -26.24 -12.37 6.56
N GLY A 48 -25.96 -12.69 5.29
CA GLY A 48 -26.89 -12.49 4.18
C GLY A 48 -26.96 -11.07 3.59
N ASP A 49 -26.11 -10.14 4.04
CA ASP A 49 -26.09 -8.77 3.51
C ASP A 49 -25.27 -8.65 2.21
N TYR A 50 -25.91 -8.98 1.08
CA TYR A 50 -25.32 -8.90 -0.26
C TYR A 50 -25.01 -7.47 -0.71
N TYR A 51 -25.69 -6.46 -0.15
CA TYR A 51 -25.57 -5.06 -0.56
C TYR A 51 -24.66 -4.24 0.37
N HIS A 52 -24.00 -4.87 1.35
CA HIS A 52 -23.15 -4.21 2.35
C HIS A 52 -22.12 -3.28 1.70
N HIS A 53 -21.40 -3.78 0.70
CA HIS A 53 -20.34 -3.03 0.01
C HIS A 53 -20.88 -1.77 -0.66
N ASP A 54 -21.99 -1.87 -1.38
CA ASP A 54 -22.58 -0.73 -2.10
C ASP A 54 -23.17 0.29 -1.13
N ARG A 55 -23.83 -0.17 -0.05
CA ARG A 55 -24.33 0.72 1.00
C ARG A 55 -23.20 1.44 1.71
N ARG A 56 -22.13 0.74 2.06
CA ARG A 56 -20.92 1.31 2.67
C ARG A 56 -20.31 2.39 1.79
N LYS A 57 -20.10 2.09 0.51
CA LYS A 57 -19.57 3.05 -0.47
C LYS A 57 -20.45 4.30 -0.55
N ARG A 58 -21.78 4.12 -0.67
CA ARG A 58 -22.74 5.23 -0.75
C ARG A 58 -22.78 6.05 0.55
N ALA A 59 -22.71 5.40 1.71
CA ALA A 59 -22.66 6.08 3.00
C ALA A 59 -21.41 6.95 3.13
N LEU A 60 -20.24 6.45 2.71
CA LEU A 60 -19.00 7.24 2.70
C LEU A 60 -19.07 8.40 1.71
N GLN A 61 -19.69 8.21 0.54
CA GLN A 61 -19.94 9.29 -0.43
C GLN A 61 -20.88 10.37 0.16
N ILE A 62 -21.96 9.97 0.83
CA ILE A 62 -22.88 10.89 1.52
C ILE A 62 -22.12 11.66 2.61
N LEU A 63 -21.30 10.99 3.42
CA LEU A 63 -20.49 11.64 4.45
C LEU A 63 -19.52 12.69 3.88
N CYS A 64 -19.03 12.49 2.64
CA CYS A 64 -18.23 13.49 1.94
C CYS A 64 -19.03 14.73 1.52
N THR A 65 -20.37 14.72 1.53
CA THR A 65 -21.20 15.90 1.20
C THR A 65 -21.47 16.81 2.39
N PHE A 66 -21.29 16.31 3.63
CA PHE A 66 -21.48 17.13 4.82
C PHE A 66 -20.44 18.27 4.89
N PRO A 67 -20.82 19.49 5.33
CA PRO A 67 -19.85 20.57 5.57
C PRO A 67 -18.79 20.18 6.61
N GLN A 68 -19.21 19.49 7.67
CA GLN A 68 -18.34 18.79 8.62
C GLN A 68 -18.95 17.43 8.95
N PRO A 69 -18.13 16.38 9.12
CA PRO A 69 -18.65 15.06 9.43
C PRO A 69 -19.41 15.08 10.78
N PRO A 70 -20.53 14.36 10.89
CA PRO A 70 -21.29 14.28 12.14
C PRO A 70 -20.44 13.76 13.30
N ALA A 71 -20.48 14.45 14.45
CA ALA A 71 -19.59 14.20 15.58
C ALA A 71 -19.60 12.74 16.09
N THR A 72 -20.78 12.12 16.09
CA THR A 72 -20.96 10.72 16.51
C THR A 72 -20.25 9.72 15.59
N LEU A 73 -20.03 10.07 14.32
CA LEU A 73 -19.43 9.20 13.31
C LEU A 73 -17.93 9.45 13.13
N ILE A 74 -17.37 10.51 13.72
CA ILE A 74 -15.94 10.84 13.60
C ILE A 74 -15.03 9.69 14.03
N PRO A 75 -15.23 9.02 15.19
CA PRO A 75 -14.35 7.93 15.60
C PRO A 75 -14.34 6.76 14.61
N GLN A 76 -15.52 6.41 14.08
CA GLN A 76 -15.65 5.35 13.09
C GLN A 76 -15.03 5.73 11.75
N LEU A 77 -15.19 6.99 11.33
CA LEU A 77 -14.53 7.51 10.13
C LEU A 77 -13.02 7.42 10.26
N TRP A 78 -12.42 7.69 11.42
CA TRP A 78 -10.98 7.54 11.64
C TRP A 78 -10.51 6.09 11.50
N GLU A 79 -11.24 5.14 12.09
CA GLU A 79 -10.93 3.71 11.91
C GLU A 79 -11.01 3.29 10.44
N VAL A 80 -12.02 3.78 9.70
CA VAL A 80 -12.11 3.53 8.26
C VAL A 80 -10.98 4.22 7.50
N ALA A 81 -10.64 5.46 7.81
CA ALA A 81 -9.61 6.23 7.11
C ALA A 81 -8.21 5.63 7.24
N LEU A 82 -7.94 4.94 8.35
CA LEU A 82 -6.63 4.36 8.69
C LEU A 82 -6.54 2.85 8.42
N GLY A 83 -7.66 2.11 8.46
CA GLY A 83 -7.67 0.65 8.44
C GLY A 83 -8.65 -0.01 7.47
N GLY A 84 -9.41 0.76 6.68
CA GLY A 84 -10.31 0.21 5.67
C GLY A 84 -9.62 -0.24 4.38
N SER A 85 -10.43 -0.55 3.36
CA SER A 85 -9.92 -0.79 2.00
C SER A 85 -9.35 0.50 1.40
N LYS A 86 -8.48 0.42 0.38
CA LYS A 86 -7.92 1.61 -0.28
C LYS A 86 -8.99 2.61 -0.75
N ALA A 87 -10.13 2.10 -1.24
CA ALA A 87 -11.25 2.93 -1.68
C ALA A 87 -11.98 3.59 -0.49
N ASP A 88 -12.25 2.81 0.56
CA ASP A 88 -12.94 3.32 1.75
C ASP A 88 -12.07 4.34 2.49
N ASN A 89 -10.77 4.06 2.65
CA ASN A 89 -9.82 4.97 3.29
C ASN A 89 -9.88 6.33 2.62
N LEU A 90 -9.78 6.36 1.29
CA LEU A 90 -9.77 7.60 0.53
C LEU A 90 -11.06 8.43 0.73
N MET A 91 -12.22 7.79 0.82
CA MET A 91 -13.48 8.50 1.07
C MET A 91 -13.60 8.98 2.51
N ALA A 92 -13.26 8.14 3.49
CA ALA A 92 -13.29 8.52 4.90
C ALA A 92 -12.29 9.66 5.20
N GLN A 93 -11.11 9.61 4.58
CA GLN A 93 -10.09 10.67 4.64
C GLN A 93 -10.66 12.00 4.13
N ARG A 94 -11.33 12.02 2.97
CA ARG A 94 -11.97 13.23 2.44
C ARG A 94 -13.02 13.82 3.38
N ALA A 95 -13.78 12.97 4.07
CA ALA A 95 -14.74 13.45 5.07
C ALA A 95 -14.03 14.07 6.30
N ILE A 96 -12.96 13.42 6.79
CA ILE A 96 -12.16 13.90 7.93
C ILE A 96 -11.40 15.19 7.62
N GLU A 97 -10.92 15.36 6.39
CA GLU A 97 -10.18 16.55 5.94
C GLU A 97 -10.94 17.86 6.20
N LYS A 98 -12.29 17.82 6.31
CA LYS A 98 -13.14 18.98 6.62
C LYS A 98 -13.10 19.39 8.10
N LEU A 99 -12.52 18.57 8.98
CA LEU A 99 -12.32 18.91 10.38
C LEU A 99 -11.15 19.89 10.54
N PRO A 100 -11.28 20.93 11.38
CA PRO A 100 -10.26 21.97 11.52
C PRO A 100 -8.89 21.43 12.00
N ASN A 101 -8.90 20.40 12.86
CA ASN A 101 -7.69 19.83 13.46
C ASN A 101 -7.24 18.52 12.80
N SER A 102 -7.81 18.14 11.66
CA SER A 102 -7.54 16.86 11.00
C SER A 102 -6.04 16.61 10.79
N ARG A 103 -5.31 17.59 10.26
CA ARG A 103 -3.85 17.52 10.03
C ARG A 103 -3.05 17.19 11.29
N VAL A 104 -3.36 17.84 12.40
CA VAL A 104 -2.69 17.63 13.68
C VAL A 104 -2.93 16.20 14.18
N GLU A 105 -4.16 15.69 14.02
CA GLU A 105 -4.47 14.30 14.38
C GLU A 105 -3.75 13.29 13.46
N ILE A 106 -3.66 13.55 12.15
CA ILE A 106 -2.92 12.67 11.22
C ILE A 106 -1.44 12.57 11.63
N VAL A 107 -0.82 13.68 12.01
CA VAL A 107 0.58 13.70 12.49
C VAL A 107 0.76 12.82 13.73
N LYS A 108 -0.18 12.83 14.69
CA LYS A 108 -0.12 11.96 15.87
C LYS A 108 -0.14 10.47 15.51
N VAL A 109 -0.84 10.09 14.45
CA VAL A 109 -0.91 8.69 13.98
C VAL A 109 0.44 8.18 13.47
N LEU A 110 1.39 9.06 13.13
CA LEU A 110 2.76 8.64 12.80
C LEU A 110 3.44 7.90 13.96
N SER A 111 2.98 8.08 15.20
CA SER A 111 3.50 7.39 16.39
C SER A 111 2.60 6.22 16.85
N ASP A 112 1.62 5.81 16.05
CA ASP A 112 0.75 4.67 16.39
C ASP A 112 1.55 3.37 16.46
N ARG A 113 1.15 2.45 17.35
CA ARG A 113 1.77 1.13 17.48
C ARG A 113 1.59 0.26 16.24
N ASP A 114 0.54 0.46 15.46
CA ASP A 114 0.23 -0.28 14.24
C ASP A 114 0.99 0.31 13.04
N ALA A 115 1.90 -0.50 12.48
CA ALA A 115 2.70 -0.15 11.31
C ALA A 115 1.83 0.22 10.09
N SER A 116 0.66 -0.41 9.93
CA SER A 116 -0.25 -0.13 8.81
C SER A 116 -0.84 1.27 8.95
N LYS A 117 -1.26 1.66 10.16
CA LYS A 117 -1.79 3.01 10.44
C LYS A 117 -0.71 4.07 10.21
N ARG A 118 0.54 3.82 10.66
CA ARG A 118 1.69 4.71 10.42
C ARG A 118 1.97 4.93 8.93
N ILE A 119 1.89 3.88 8.12
CA ILE A 119 2.06 3.96 6.65
C ILE A 119 0.97 4.82 6.03
N VAL A 120 -0.30 4.55 6.36
CA VAL A 120 -1.44 5.27 5.81
C VAL A 120 -1.40 6.76 6.20
N ALA A 121 -1.02 7.08 7.43
CA ALA A 121 -0.89 8.46 7.89
C ALA A 121 0.14 9.26 7.09
N ALA A 122 1.35 8.72 6.89
CA ALA A 122 2.38 9.41 6.10
C ALA A 122 1.96 9.61 4.62
N GLN A 123 1.36 8.58 4.02
CA GLN A 123 0.83 8.69 2.66
C GLN A 123 -0.28 9.74 2.54
N TRP A 124 -1.11 9.87 3.58
CA TRP A 124 -2.17 10.86 3.65
C TRP A 124 -1.59 12.27 3.76
N LEU A 125 -0.63 12.53 4.65
CA LEU A 125 0.07 13.82 4.75
C LEU A 125 0.72 14.21 3.41
N ALA A 126 1.37 13.25 2.74
CA ALA A 126 1.98 13.48 1.43
C ALA A 126 0.95 13.77 0.33
N LYS A 127 -0.27 13.22 0.42
CA LYS A 127 -1.37 13.54 -0.50
C LYS A 127 -1.95 14.94 -0.23
N LEU A 128 -1.97 15.37 1.03
CA LEU A 128 -2.40 16.71 1.43
C LEU A 128 -1.38 17.80 1.11
N GLY A 129 -0.13 17.42 0.80
CA GLY A 129 0.96 18.39 0.62
C GLY A 129 1.38 19.03 1.95
N GLU A 130 1.26 18.31 3.07
CA GLU A 130 1.50 18.85 4.41
C GLU A 130 3.00 18.97 4.73
N THR A 131 3.67 19.95 4.11
CA THR A 131 5.12 20.16 4.23
C THR A 131 5.56 20.56 5.64
N SER A 132 4.67 21.17 6.44
CA SER A 132 4.93 21.56 7.82
C SER A 132 5.31 20.37 8.74
N SER A 133 4.87 19.16 8.38
CA SER A 133 5.09 17.93 9.15
C SER A 133 6.37 17.16 8.80
N THR A 134 7.12 17.63 7.80
CA THR A 134 8.31 16.93 7.28
C THR A 134 9.41 16.75 8.32
N SER A 135 9.63 17.73 9.19
CA SER A 135 10.61 17.66 10.29
C SER A 135 10.26 16.58 11.31
N GLU A 136 8.99 16.51 11.69
CA GLU A 136 8.46 15.49 12.60
C GLU A 136 8.58 14.09 11.99
N LEU A 137 8.17 13.93 10.73
CA LEU A 137 8.28 12.65 10.02
C LEU A 137 9.74 12.19 9.89
N LYS A 138 10.68 13.11 9.63
CA LYS A 138 12.12 12.82 9.64
C LYS A 138 12.62 12.39 11.02
N SER A 139 12.19 13.08 12.07
CA SER A 139 12.56 12.73 13.46
C SER A 139 12.13 11.30 13.81
N LEU A 140 10.86 10.97 13.53
CA LEU A 140 10.33 9.62 13.76
C LEU A 140 11.03 8.57 12.88
N LEU A 141 11.35 8.90 11.63
CA LEU A 141 12.04 8.00 10.70
C LEU A 141 13.43 7.56 11.21
N LYS A 142 14.11 8.38 12.03
CA LYS A 142 15.40 8.00 12.66
C LYS A 142 15.25 6.83 13.64
N GLN A 143 14.09 6.68 14.25
CA GLN A 143 13.82 5.69 15.30
C GLN A 143 13.02 4.48 14.79
N GLU A 144 12.40 4.59 13.61
CA GLU A 144 11.59 3.52 13.03
C GLU A 144 12.47 2.34 12.59
N LYS A 145 12.11 1.14 13.04
CA LYS A 145 12.83 -0.12 12.76
C LYS A 145 12.13 -0.98 11.70
N ASN A 146 10.86 -0.71 11.42
CA ASN A 146 10.09 -1.44 10.43
C ASN A 146 10.44 -0.93 9.02
N GLU A 147 11.18 -1.73 8.26
CA GLU A 147 11.62 -1.40 6.89
C GLU A 147 10.48 -1.00 5.95
N THR A 148 9.31 -1.61 6.06
CA THR A 148 8.14 -1.27 5.24
C THR A 148 7.61 0.12 5.59
N VAL A 149 7.59 0.48 6.87
CA VAL A 149 7.21 1.83 7.32
C VAL A 149 8.25 2.84 6.87
N ARG A 150 9.54 2.53 7.04
CA ARG A 150 10.66 3.38 6.59
C ARG A 150 10.55 3.71 5.10
N ASP A 151 10.35 2.71 4.24
CA ASP A 151 10.18 2.91 2.79
C ASP A 151 8.98 3.82 2.48
N ALA A 152 7.81 3.53 3.08
CA ALA A 152 6.61 4.33 2.87
C ALA A 152 6.77 5.79 3.31
N TRP A 153 7.47 6.03 4.42
CA TRP A 153 7.75 7.35 4.94
C TRP A 153 8.75 8.10 4.07
N MET A 154 9.81 7.45 3.59
CA MET A 154 10.74 8.05 2.62
C MET A 154 10.03 8.45 1.33
N ARG A 155 9.11 7.63 0.81
CA ARG A 155 8.30 7.97 -0.38
C ARG A 155 7.39 9.17 -0.12
N SER A 156 6.84 9.23 1.09
CA SER A 156 5.99 10.34 1.52
C SER A 156 6.80 11.65 1.65
N LEU A 157 8.01 11.59 2.20
CA LEU A 157 8.95 12.71 2.27
C LEU A 157 9.36 13.21 0.89
N GLU A 158 9.72 12.30 -0.03
CA GLU A 158 10.09 12.67 -1.40
C GLU A 158 8.93 13.36 -2.11
N LYS A 159 7.69 12.85 -1.96
CA LYS A 159 6.49 13.48 -2.51
C LYS A 159 6.20 14.87 -1.91
N LEU A 160 6.61 15.09 -0.66
CA LEU A 160 6.56 16.40 0.00
C LEU A 160 7.75 17.31 -0.38
N GLY A 161 8.66 16.87 -1.25
CA GLY A 161 9.85 17.62 -1.67
C GLY A 161 10.95 17.65 -0.61
N ALA A 162 10.87 16.84 0.43
CA ALA A 162 11.89 16.76 1.47
C ALA A 162 13.03 15.81 1.06
N SER A 163 14.27 16.27 1.20
CA SER A 163 15.44 15.41 0.98
C SER A 163 15.51 14.29 2.01
N VAL A 164 15.92 13.10 1.58
CA VAL A 164 16.17 11.91 2.42
C VAL A 164 17.67 11.66 2.63
N ASP A 165 18.52 12.62 2.28
CA ASP A 165 19.97 12.45 2.26
C ASP A 165 20.56 12.16 3.64
N GLU A 166 19.94 12.71 4.70
CA GLU A 166 20.37 12.46 6.08
C GLU A 166 20.23 10.99 6.53
N PHE A 167 19.53 10.16 5.74
CA PHE A 167 19.34 8.74 6.00
C PHE A 167 20.24 7.86 5.12
N LEU A 168 21.06 8.46 4.24
CA LEU A 168 22.08 7.73 3.49
C LEU A 168 23.25 7.38 4.41
N ASP A 169 23.71 6.15 4.31
CA ASP A 169 24.89 5.66 5.02
C ASP A 169 25.78 4.91 4.02
N LEU A 170 26.52 5.70 3.22
CA LEU A 170 27.41 5.18 2.18
C LEU A 170 28.53 4.32 2.79
N ASP A 171 29.12 4.79 3.90
CA ASP A 171 30.25 4.13 4.56
C ASP A 171 29.89 2.74 5.08
N ASN A 172 28.65 2.54 5.49
CA ASN A 172 28.16 1.27 6.03
C ASN A 172 27.38 0.42 5.00
N LEU A 173 27.22 0.91 3.76
CA LEU A 173 26.37 0.29 2.74
C LEU A 173 26.79 -1.15 2.43
N LEU A 174 28.10 -1.43 2.40
CA LEU A 174 28.63 -2.77 2.20
C LEU A 174 28.24 -3.71 3.35
N ASN A 175 28.37 -3.28 4.60
CA ASN A 175 27.98 -4.08 5.77
C ASN A 175 26.47 -4.36 5.76
N GLN A 176 25.66 -3.37 5.37
CA GLN A 176 24.21 -3.54 5.21
C GLN A 176 23.89 -4.58 4.13
N ALA A 177 24.59 -4.53 2.99
CA ALA A 177 24.44 -5.51 1.92
C ALA A 177 24.81 -6.92 2.37
N GLN A 178 25.96 -7.08 3.03
CA GLN A 178 26.41 -8.36 3.58
C GLN A 178 25.42 -8.93 4.61
N ALA A 179 24.94 -8.09 5.54
CA ALA A 179 23.95 -8.49 6.53
C ALA A 179 22.62 -8.91 5.87
N GLY A 180 22.19 -8.17 4.85
CA GLY A 180 20.98 -8.44 4.08
C GLY A 180 21.02 -9.72 3.26
N LEU A 181 22.22 -10.06 2.74
CA LEU A 181 22.51 -11.25 1.95
C LEU A 181 22.91 -12.47 2.79
N LYS A 182 23.01 -12.34 4.12
CA LYS A 182 23.37 -13.45 5.02
C LYS A 182 22.50 -14.71 4.88
N LYS A 183 21.23 -14.55 4.46
CA LYS A 183 20.30 -15.66 4.19
C LYS A 183 20.31 -16.14 2.73
N GLY A 184 21.24 -15.64 1.92
CA GLY A 184 21.31 -15.88 0.48
C GLY A 184 20.32 -15.06 -0.34
N ILE A 185 20.38 -15.26 -1.65
CA ILE A 185 19.44 -14.70 -2.63
C ILE A 185 18.14 -15.53 -2.54
N PRO A 186 16.95 -14.90 -2.47
CA PRO A 186 15.68 -15.63 -2.47
C PRO A 186 15.52 -16.52 -3.71
N SER A 187 14.99 -17.74 -3.55
CA SER A 187 14.78 -18.68 -4.67
C SER A 187 13.84 -18.15 -5.76
N ALA A 188 12.98 -17.19 -5.44
CA ALA A 188 12.18 -16.47 -6.42
C ALA A 188 13.02 -15.69 -7.46
N LEU A 189 14.31 -15.49 -7.19
CA LEU A 189 15.30 -14.86 -8.08
C LEU A 189 16.27 -15.88 -8.71
N ASP A 190 16.05 -17.20 -8.58
CA ASP A 190 16.93 -18.23 -9.19
C ASP A 190 17.04 -18.10 -10.72
N TRP A 191 16.05 -17.49 -11.36
CA TRP A 191 16.04 -17.23 -12.80
C TRP A 191 16.91 -16.04 -13.21
N PHE A 192 17.31 -15.19 -12.25
CA PHE A 192 18.01 -13.94 -12.51
C PHE A 192 19.52 -14.10 -12.27
N PRO A 193 20.38 -13.85 -13.26
CA PRO A 193 21.83 -14.04 -13.20
C PRO A 193 22.53 -12.92 -12.43
N CYS A 194 22.40 -12.92 -11.10
CA CYS A 194 23.04 -11.93 -10.21
C CYS A 194 24.58 -11.88 -10.36
N ASP A 195 25.22 -12.98 -10.75
CA ASP A 195 26.66 -13.09 -10.99
C ASP A 195 27.14 -12.35 -12.25
N ARG A 196 26.22 -11.96 -13.13
CA ARG A 196 26.52 -11.26 -14.40
C ARG A 196 26.12 -9.78 -14.40
N LEU A 197 25.79 -9.23 -13.23
CA LEU A 197 25.43 -7.82 -13.11
C LEU A 197 26.59 -6.93 -13.61
N PRO A 198 26.30 -5.87 -14.38
CA PRO A 198 27.31 -4.91 -14.83
C PRO A 198 28.06 -4.29 -13.65
N VAL A 199 29.35 -4.02 -13.84
CA VAL A 199 30.16 -3.27 -12.88
C VAL A 199 29.65 -1.83 -12.81
N VAL A 200 29.50 -1.31 -11.60
CA VAL A 200 29.07 0.07 -11.35
C VAL A 200 30.16 0.79 -10.58
N HIS A 201 30.43 2.05 -10.91
CA HIS A 201 31.40 2.88 -10.21
C HIS A 201 30.75 4.06 -9.50
N TRP A 202 31.35 4.50 -8.40
CA TRP A 202 31.04 5.79 -7.78
C TRP A 202 31.38 6.94 -8.74
N GLN A 203 30.54 7.97 -8.74
CA GLN A 203 30.69 9.10 -9.66
C GLN A 203 31.87 10.01 -9.28
N ASP A 204 32.15 10.16 -7.99
CA ASP A 204 33.15 11.06 -7.44
C ASP A 204 34.57 10.48 -7.48
N SER A 205 34.77 9.28 -6.93
CA SER A 205 36.07 8.61 -6.87
C SER A 205 36.38 7.81 -8.13
N GLY A 206 35.34 7.37 -8.84
CA GLY A 206 35.49 6.43 -9.95
C GLY A 206 35.79 5.00 -9.51
N GLU A 207 35.85 4.72 -8.21
CA GLU A 207 36.06 3.38 -7.65
C GLU A 207 34.86 2.46 -7.93
N VAL A 208 35.14 1.16 -7.99
CA VAL A 208 34.11 0.13 -8.20
C VAL A 208 33.23 0.03 -6.95
N ILE A 209 31.90 0.08 -7.15
CA ILE A 209 30.93 -0.29 -6.12
C ILE A 209 30.98 -1.80 -5.94
N GLU A 210 31.19 -2.25 -4.71
CA GLU A 210 31.25 -3.66 -4.36
C GLU A 210 30.03 -4.44 -4.92
N PRO A 211 30.23 -5.54 -5.69
CA PRO A 211 29.14 -6.24 -6.36
C PRO A 211 28.01 -6.70 -5.42
N GLN A 212 28.35 -7.01 -4.16
CA GLN A 212 27.37 -7.39 -3.14
C GLN A 212 26.35 -6.28 -2.88
N ILE A 213 26.72 -5.01 -3.00
CA ILE A 213 25.80 -3.86 -2.87
C ILE A 213 24.77 -3.88 -4.00
N ILE A 214 25.21 -4.09 -5.25
CA ILE A 214 24.31 -4.13 -6.41
C ILE A 214 23.38 -5.35 -6.34
N ILE A 215 23.90 -6.53 -5.96
CA ILE A 215 23.08 -7.73 -5.72
C ILE A 215 22.05 -7.46 -4.62
N TRP A 216 22.46 -6.79 -3.54
CA TRP A 216 21.57 -6.46 -2.44
C TRP A 216 20.44 -5.54 -2.88
N PHE A 217 20.68 -4.55 -3.73
CA PHE A 217 19.63 -3.71 -4.30
C PHE A 217 18.58 -4.50 -5.10
N VAL A 218 19.01 -5.50 -5.89
CA VAL A 218 18.09 -6.41 -6.59
C VAL A 218 17.26 -7.24 -5.59
N VAL A 219 17.89 -7.77 -4.55
CA VAL A 219 17.19 -8.55 -3.51
C VAL A 219 16.21 -7.68 -2.72
N GLN A 220 16.58 -6.45 -2.37
CA GLN A 220 15.71 -5.52 -1.64
C GLN A 220 14.48 -5.13 -2.45
N THR A 221 14.64 -4.80 -3.73
CA THR A 221 13.50 -4.45 -4.60
C THR A 221 12.53 -5.61 -4.75
N HIS A 222 13.02 -6.85 -4.88
CA HIS A 222 12.18 -8.04 -4.84
C HIS A 222 11.39 -8.16 -3.52
N LYS A 223 12.05 -7.97 -2.37
CA LYS A 223 11.42 -8.05 -1.04
C LYS A 223 10.33 -7.01 -0.84
N GLN A 224 10.49 -5.81 -1.40
CA GLN A 224 9.53 -4.71 -1.29
C GLN A 224 8.23 -4.97 -2.06
N LYS A 225 8.21 -5.92 -3.02
CA LYS A 225 7.04 -6.22 -3.86
C LYS A 225 6.44 -4.97 -4.54
N ASN A 226 7.30 -4.00 -4.85
CA ASN A 226 6.94 -2.77 -5.55
C ASN A 226 7.79 -2.70 -6.83
N ALA A 227 7.14 -2.39 -7.95
CA ALA A 227 7.84 -2.21 -9.23
C ALA A 227 8.68 -0.94 -9.25
N GLU A 228 8.30 0.07 -8.45
CA GLU A 228 9.05 1.30 -8.34
C GLU A 228 10.18 1.15 -7.30
N PRO A 229 11.45 1.45 -7.63
CA PRO A 229 12.54 1.41 -6.67
C PRO A 229 12.26 2.31 -5.46
N SER A 230 12.81 1.99 -4.30
CA SER A 230 12.70 2.86 -3.13
C SER A 230 13.39 4.21 -3.39
N PRO A 231 12.93 5.31 -2.73
CA PRO A 231 13.63 6.59 -2.79
C PRO A 231 15.09 6.46 -2.38
N MET A 232 15.37 5.62 -1.39
CA MET A 232 16.71 5.33 -0.92
C MET A 232 17.58 4.66 -1.99
N LEU A 233 17.06 3.66 -2.71
CA LEU A 233 17.78 3.02 -3.81
C LEU A 233 18.08 4.01 -4.94
N ARG A 234 17.07 4.80 -5.35
CA ARG A 234 17.28 5.86 -6.34
C ARG A 234 18.36 6.84 -5.89
N ARG A 235 18.36 7.19 -4.60
CA ARG A 235 19.34 8.11 -4.05
C ARG A 235 20.73 7.50 -4.01
N TYR A 236 20.92 6.25 -3.58
CA TYR A 236 22.22 5.56 -3.67
C TYR A 236 22.75 5.53 -5.11
N LEU A 237 21.89 5.16 -6.07
CA LEU A 237 22.27 5.11 -7.48
C LEU A 237 22.54 6.51 -8.07
N SER A 238 22.07 7.59 -7.45
CA SER A 238 22.40 8.96 -7.89
C SER A 238 23.86 9.35 -7.61
N TYR A 239 24.56 8.63 -6.73
CA TYR A 239 26.00 8.78 -6.49
C TYR A 239 26.85 7.89 -7.40
N ALA A 240 26.23 7.02 -8.20
CA ALA A 240 26.93 6.17 -9.16
C ALA A 240 27.05 6.86 -10.53
N LYS A 241 28.04 6.45 -11.34
CA LYS A 241 28.20 6.95 -12.70
C LYS A 241 26.93 6.67 -13.52
N LYS A 242 26.41 7.72 -14.17
CA LYS A 242 25.16 7.63 -14.97
C LYS A 242 25.22 6.59 -16.08
N SER A 243 26.37 6.42 -16.74
CA SER A 243 26.60 5.39 -17.76
C SER A 243 26.39 3.97 -17.21
N ASP A 244 26.90 3.74 -16.02
CA ASP A 244 26.91 2.42 -15.39
C ASP A 244 25.52 2.08 -14.86
N CYS A 245 24.81 3.07 -14.30
CA CYS A 245 23.40 2.92 -13.93
C CYS A 245 22.52 2.61 -15.15
N ALA A 246 22.78 3.24 -16.29
CA ALA A 246 22.05 2.95 -17.53
C ALA A 246 22.33 1.52 -18.01
N ALA A 247 23.59 1.07 -17.98
CA ALA A 247 23.96 -0.30 -18.31
C ALA A 247 23.33 -1.33 -17.36
N LEU A 248 23.34 -1.05 -16.05
CA LEU A 248 22.67 -1.87 -15.03
C LEU A 248 21.16 -1.97 -15.29
N GLY A 249 20.50 -0.84 -15.54
CA GLY A 249 19.07 -0.79 -15.83
C GLY A 249 18.71 -1.56 -17.12
N GLN A 250 19.51 -1.39 -18.17
CA GLN A 250 19.35 -2.12 -19.43
C GLN A 250 19.49 -3.62 -19.22
N PHE A 251 20.53 -4.07 -18.52
CA PHE A 251 20.74 -5.48 -18.21
C PHE A 251 19.56 -6.09 -17.46
N ILE A 252 19.06 -5.41 -16.42
CA ILE A 252 17.90 -5.88 -15.64
C ILE A 252 16.66 -6.00 -16.54
N LEU A 253 16.39 -4.99 -17.36
CA LEU A 253 15.23 -4.95 -18.26
C LEU A 253 15.31 -6.07 -19.31
N GLU A 254 16.42 -6.21 -20.01
CA GLU A 254 16.62 -7.24 -21.04
C GLU A 254 16.52 -8.65 -20.44
N THR A 255 17.11 -8.87 -19.27
CA THR A 255 17.03 -10.14 -18.55
C THR A 255 15.58 -10.47 -18.19
N TRP A 256 14.82 -9.50 -17.70
CA TRP A 256 13.40 -9.69 -17.38
C TRP A 256 12.57 -9.99 -18.63
N ILE A 257 12.80 -9.25 -19.73
CA ILE A 257 12.15 -9.47 -21.02
C ILE A 257 12.45 -10.90 -21.51
N TRP A 258 13.72 -11.30 -21.50
CA TRP A 258 14.15 -12.62 -21.95
C TRP A 258 13.55 -13.75 -21.12
N ALA A 259 13.53 -13.59 -19.79
CA ALA A 259 12.91 -14.56 -18.89
C ALA A 259 11.40 -14.71 -19.16
N ARG A 260 10.70 -13.61 -19.47
CA ARG A 260 9.27 -13.64 -19.83
C ARG A 260 9.03 -14.33 -21.17
N TYR A 261 9.78 -13.96 -22.21
CA TYR A 261 9.65 -14.57 -23.54
C TYR A 261 9.99 -16.07 -23.52
N SER A 262 11.05 -16.45 -22.82
CA SER A 262 11.44 -17.86 -22.71
C SER A 262 10.39 -18.70 -21.98
N ALA A 263 9.70 -18.12 -20.98
CA ALA A 263 8.61 -18.79 -20.28
C ALA A 263 7.32 -18.92 -21.11
N ASP A 264 7.04 -17.97 -22.01
CA ASP A 264 5.86 -18.00 -22.88
C ASP A 264 6.06 -18.91 -24.11
N VAL A 265 7.29 -19.00 -24.65
CA VAL A 265 7.62 -19.86 -25.80
C VAL A 265 7.93 -21.31 -25.37
N TYR A 266 8.48 -21.51 -24.17
CA TYR A 266 8.73 -22.82 -23.57
C TYR A 266 8.16 -22.88 -22.15
N PRO A 267 6.83 -23.07 -21.99
CA PRO A 267 6.24 -23.21 -20.67
C PRO A 267 6.92 -24.36 -19.94
N ARG A 268 7.51 -24.06 -18.76
CA ARG A 268 8.28 -25.02 -17.94
C ARG A 268 7.57 -26.37 -17.84
N ALA A 269 8.04 -27.35 -18.61
CA ALA A 269 7.63 -28.74 -18.47
C ALA A 269 8.26 -29.32 -17.19
N SER A 270 7.59 -29.14 -16.04
CA SER A 270 7.62 -30.02 -14.86
C SER A 270 7.08 -29.30 -13.61
N ARG A 271 5.77 -29.41 -13.40
CA ARG A 271 5.22 -29.59 -12.05
C ARG A 271 4.39 -30.86 -12.04
N SER A 272 5.07 -31.99 -12.21
CA SER A 272 4.52 -33.32 -11.95
C SER A 272 5.28 -33.94 -10.77
N THR A 273 4.92 -33.52 -9.56
CA THR A 273 5.04 -34.38 -8.38
C THR A 273 4.17 -33.81 -7.26
N GLY A 274 3.14 -34.58 -6.90
CA GLY A 274 2.42 -34.44 -5.64
C GLY A 274 1.03 -33.83 -5.74
N GLN A 275 0.05 -34.65 -6.14
CA GLN A 275 -1.26 -34.82 -5.47
C GLN A 275 -2.31 -35.33 -6.47
N THR A 276 -2.49 -36.64 -6.56
CA THR A 276 -3.82 -37.27 -6.62
C THR A 276 -3.67 -38.71 -6.12
N GLN A 277 -3.57 -38.87 -4.81
CA GLN A 277 -3.96 -40.11 -4.15
C GLN A 277 -5.17 -39.76 -3.29
N ARG A 278 -6.33 -39.67 -3.96
CA ARG A 278 -7.64 -39.59 -3.30
C ARG A 278 -8.35 -40.91 -3.48
N ARG A 279 -8.30 -41.70 -2.40
CA ARG A 279 -9.38 -42.53 -1.85
C ARG A 279 -10.36 -43.14 -2.87
N SER A 280 -10.08 -44.38 -3.27
CA SER A 280 -11.13 -45.37 -3.54
C SER A 280 -11.13 -46.36 -2.39
N SER A 281 -11.89 -46.05 -1.34
CA SER A 281 -12.25 -46.99 -0.27
C SER A 281 -13.62 -46.63 0.29
N MET A 282 -14.66 -47.15 -0.35
CA MET A 282 -15.99 -47.44 0.19
C MET A 282 -16.68 -48.17 -0.98
N ALA A 283 -16.95 -49.47 -0.93
CA ALA A 283 -17.68 -50.28 0.03
C ALA A 283 -18.74 -50.98 -0.82
N THR A 284 -18.49 -52.24 -1.16
CA THR A 284 -19.54 -53.16 -1.59
C THR A 284 -19.27 -54.46 -0.84
N ASP A 285 -19.94 -54.62 0.30
CA ASP A 285 -20.22 -55.92 0.89
C ASP A 285 -21.09 -56.72 -0.07
N PRO A 286 -20.81 -58.02 -0.25
CA PRO A 286 -21.85 -59.00 -0.51
C PRO A 286 -21.85 -60.08 0.58
N LYS A 287 -23.00 -60.20 1.24
CA LYS A 287 -23.65 -61.43 1.74
C LYS A 287 -22.75 -62.66 1.99
N ASN A 288 -22.76 -63.20 3.22
CA ASN A 288 -23.58 -64.36 3.57
C ASN A 288 -23.30 -64.85 5.00
N SER A 289 -24.38 -65.27 5.66
CA SER A 289 -24.47 -66.29 6.73
C SER A 289 -23.88 -65.98 8.11
#